data_AF-A0A3R6JWP0-F1
#
_entry.id   AF-A0A3R6JWP0-F1
#
_cell.length_a   1.000
_cell.length_b   1.000
_cell.length_c   1.000
_cell.angle_alpha   90.00
_cell.angle_beta   90.00
_cell.angle_gamma   90.00
#
_symmetry.space_group_name_H-M   'P 1'
#
loop_
_entity.id
_entity.type
_entity.pdbx_description
1 polymer ?
#
loop_
_entity_poly.entity_id
_entity_poly.type
_entity_poly.pdbx_seq_one_letter_code
_entity_poly.pdbx_strand_id
1 'polypeptide(L)' 'MYVSPSQFWNEYNKPWLDNAIERNDIFKIATEPTWDNLTRVNMFIGKTELTGFGREYTYLKKYGYYFDTVTKTMVK' A
#
# COMPACT_ATOMS: atom_id res chain seq x y z
N MET A 1 2.71 -18.02 10.92
CA MET A 1 1.58 -17.31 10.28
C MET A 1 1.29 -16.07 11.11
N TYR A 2 1.03 -14.90 10.51
CA TYR A 2 0.72 -13.68 11.27
C TYR A 2 -0.68 -13.75 11.88
N VAL A 3 -0.88 -13.11 13.03
CA VAL A 3 -2.10 -13.22 13.85
C VAL A 3 -3.08 -12.09 13.57
N SER A 4 -2.60 -10.90 13.18
CA SER A 4 -3.48 -9.75 12.89
C SER A 4 -2.96 -8.87 11.74
N PRO A 5 -3.84 -8.08 11.10
CA PRO A 5 -3.42 -7.09 10.09
C PRO A 5 -2.41 -6.05 10.64
N SER A 6 -2.54 -5.69 11.92
CA SER A 6 -1.60 -4.77 12.57
C SER A 6 -0.21 -5.39 12.71
N GLN A 7 -0.14 -6.64 13.19
CA GLN A 7 1.11 -7.39 13.28
C GLN A 7 1.76 -7.53 11.90
N PHE A 8 0.99 -7.97 10.90
CA PHE A 8 1.50 -8.15 9.54
C PHE A 8 2.12 -6.86 8.98
N TRP A 9 1.44 -5.73 9.17
CA TRP A 9 1.98 -4.45 8.71
C TRP A 9 3.27 -4.07 9.44
N ASN A 10 3.29 -4.13 10.77
CA ASN A 10 4.40 -3.62 11.56
C ASN A 10 5.65 -4.50 11.46
N GLU A 11 5.48 -5.82 11.39
CA GLU A 11 6.60 -6.77 11.46
C GLU A 11 7.11 -7.21 10.09
N TYR A 12 6.29 -7.10 9.04
CA TYR A 12 6.64 -7.63 7.72
C TYR A 12 6.53 -6.59 6.62
N ASN A 13 5.33 -6.05 6.40
CA ASN A 13 5.08 -5.24 5.20
C ASN A 13 5.81 -3.89 5.25
N LYS A 14 5.68 -3.15 6.36
CA LYS A 14 6.34 -1.85 6.51
C LYS A 14 7.87 -1.96 6.48
N PRO A 15 8.53 -2.88 7.22
CA PRO A 15 9.99 -3.04 7.10
C PRO A 15 10.45 -3.40 5.70
N TRP A 16 9.69 -4.23 4.97
CA TRP A 16 10.02 -4.55 3.58
C TRP A 16 9.90 -3.33 2.66
N LEU A 17 8.83 -2.55 2.78
CA LEU A 17 8.64 -1.31 2.05
C LEU A 17 9.73 -0.29 2.37
N ASP A 18 10.08 -0.12 3.65
CA ASP A 18 11.12 0.82 4.08
C ASP A 18 12.45 0.51 3.41
N ASN A 19 12.86 -0.76 3.40
CA ASN A 19 14.09 -1.19 2.75
C ASN A 19 14.07 -0.99 1.23
N ALA A 20 12.92 -1.20 0.57
CA ALA A 20 12.78 -0.98 -0.87
C ALA A 20 12.76 0.52 -1.22
N ILE A 21 12.13 1.34 -0.39
CA ILE A 21 12.13 2.81 -0.50
C ILE A 21 13.55 3.36 -0.34
N GLU A 22 14.33 2.84 0.61
CA GLU A 22 15.72 3.26 0.83
C GLU A 22 16.60 3.04 -0.41
N ARG A 23 16.35 1.96 -1.16
CA ARG A 23 17.02 1.66 -2.43
C ARG A 23 16.46 2.42 -3.63
N ASN A 24 15.38 3.18 -3.46
CA ASN A 24 14.59 3.79 -4.53
C ASN A 24 14.09 2.75 -5.56
N ASP A 25 13.68 1.56 -5.09
CA ASP A 25 13.13 0.52 -5.96
C ASP A 25 11.84 1.01 -6.66
N ILE A 26 11.60 0.50 -7.87
CA ILE A 26 10.35 0.69 -8.61
C ILE A 26 9.34 -0.37 -8.15
N PHE A 27 8.12 0.04 -7.81
CA PHE A 27 7.06 -0.90 -7.42
C PHE A 27 6.10 -1.12 -8.59
N LYS A 28 5.98 -2.35 -9.07
CA LYS A 28 4.95 -2.70 -10.06
C LYS A 28 3.58 -2.80 -9.39
N ILE A 29 2.58 -2.18 -10.02
CA ILE A 29 1.21 -2.15 -9.53
C ILE A 29 0.34 -2.99 -10.47
N ALA A 30 -0.05 -4.18 -10.01
CA ALA A 30 -0.84 -5.11 -10.81
C ALA A 30 -2.34 -4.76 -10.87
N THR A 31 -2.80 -3.89 -9.96
CA THR A 31 -4.21 -3.49 -9.85
C THR A 31 -4.30 -1.97 -9.81
N GLU A 32 -5.13 -1.38 -10.67
CA GLU A 32 -5.31 0.07 -10.73
C GLU A 32 -5.70 0.65 -9.36
N PRO A 33 -5.04 1.73 -8.88
CA PRO A 33 -5.28 2.31 -7.56
C PRO A 33 -6.54 3.21 -7.56
N THR A 34 -7.69 2.64 -7.91
CA THR A 34 -9.00 3.30 -7.82
C THR A 34 -9.52 3.30 -6.39
N TRP A 35 -10.49 4.18 -6.08
CA TRP A 35 -11.09 4.26 -4.74
C TRP A 35 -11.57 2.89 -4.22
N ASP A 36 -12.24 2.11 -5.06
CA ASP A 36 -12.79 0.81 -4.70
C ASP A 36 -11.70 -0.26 -4.46
N ASN A 37 -10.53 -0.11 -5.08
CA ASN A 37 -9.38 -1.00 -4.86
C ASN A 37 -8.55 -0.59 -3.63
N LEU A 38 -8.52 0.71 -3.31
CA LEU A 38 -7.75 1.25 -2.18
C LEU A 38 -8.53 1.23 -0.86
N THR A 39 -9.86 1.16 -0.91
CA THR A 39 -10.71 1.29 0.29
C THR A 39 -11.69 0.14 0.44
N ARG A 40 -12.20 -0.06 1.66
CA ARG A 40 -13.27 -1.00 1.99
C ARG A 40 -14.13 -0.44 3.12
N VAL A 41 -15.37 -0.89 3.22
CA VAL A 41 -16.20 -0.61 4.40
C VAL A 41 -15.91 -1.64 5.47
N ASN A 42 -15.52 -1.19 6.66
CA ASN A 42 -15.43 -2.04 7.83
C ASN A 42 -16.84 -2.34 8.34
N MET A 43 -17.31 -3.57 8.10
CA MET A 43 -18.69 -3.97 8.42
C MET A 43 -19.03 -3.95 9.91
N PHE A 44 -18.02 -3.99 10.81
CA PHE A 44 -18.27 -3.97 12.26
C PHE A 44 -18.58 -2.56 12.79
N ILE A 45 -18.02 -1.53 12.16
CA ILE A 45 -18.16 -0.13 12.59
C ILE A 45 -18.83 0.78 11.55
N GLY A 46 -19.12 0.25 10.37
CA GLY A 46 -19.77 0.98 9.26
C GLY A 46 -18.93 2.09 8.63
N LYS A 47 -17.61 2.10 8.83
CA LYS A 47 -16.71 3.17 8.34
C LYS A 47 -15.81 2.69 7.22
N THR A 48 -15.54 3.56 6.26
CA THR A 48 -14.54 3.31 5.22
C THR A 48 -13.13 3.35 5.79
N GLU A 49 -12.32 2.36 5.43
CA GLU A 49 -10.90 2.27 5.77
C GLU A 49 -10.08 1.79 4.55
N LEU A 50 -8.76 1.91 4.63
CA LEU A 50 -7.87 1.43 3.56
C LEU A 50 -7.82 -0.10 3.53
N THR A 51 -7.71 -0.67 2.33
CA THR A 51 -7.28 -2.06 2.14
C THR A 51 -5.79 -2.20 2.45
N GLY A 52 -5.26 -3.43 2.47
CA GLY A 52 -3.81 -3.65 2.55
C GLY A 52 -3.07 -2.92 1.41
N PHE A 53 -3.57 -3.07 0.18
CA PHE A 53 -3.07 -2.35 -0.99
C PHE A 53 -3.21 -0.83 -0.85
N GLY A 54 -4.36 -0.35 -0.36
CA GLY A 54 -4.59 1.07 -0.05
C GLY A 54 -3.56 1.64 0.92
N ARG A 55 -3.19 0.85 1.93
CA ARG A 55 -2.18 1.22 2.93
C ARG A 55 -0.78 1.29 2.32
N GLU A 56 -0.38 0.30 1.52
CA GLU A 56 0.90 0.29 0.79
C GLU A 56 1.02 1.48 -0.16
N TYR A 57 -0.01 1.69 -0.99
CA TYR A 57 -0.06 2.79 -1.96
C TYR A 57 0.04 4.16 -1.29
N THR A 58 -0.73 4.37 -0.22
CA THR A 58 -0.69 5.63 0.55
C THR A 58 0.67 5.82 1.23
N TYR A 59 1.27 4.75 1.72
CA TYR A 59 2.60 4.79 2.33
C TYR A 59 3.66 5.20 1.30
N LEU A 60 3.71 4.57 0.14
CA LEU A 60 4.64 4.95 -0.93
C LEU A 60 4.47 6.42 -1.34
N LYS A 61 3.23 6.91 -1.49
CA LYS A 61 2.95 8.32 -1.78
C LYS A 61 3.51 9.26 -0.73
N LYS A 62 3.41 8.90 0.55
CA LYS A 62 4.00 9.68 1.66
C LYS A 62 5.53 9.83 1.53
N TYR A 63 6.21 8.88 0.90
CA TYR A 63 7.67 8.89 0.70
C TYR A 63 8.10 9.46 -0.66
N GLY A 64 7.18 10.11 -1.38
CA GLY A 64 7.46 10.83 -2.63
C GLY A 64 7.21 10.02 -3.89
N TYR A 65 6.70 8.80 -3.79
CA TYR A 65 6.35 8.02 -4.98
C TYR A 65 5.04 8.52 -5.60
N TYR A 66 4.95 8.46 -6.93
CA TYR A 66 3.74 8.71 -7.69
C TYR A 66 3.45 7.54 -8.63
N PHE A 67 2.17 7.36 -8.96
CA PHE A 67 1.73 6.31 -9.87
C PHE A 67 1.87 6.77 -11.31
N ASP A 68 2.72 6.10 -12.07
CA ASP A 68 2.79 6.23 -13.51
C ASP A 68 1.77 5.28 -14.15
N THR A 69 0.73 5.89 -14.74
CA THR A 69 -0.38 5.19 -15.38
C THR A 69 0.01 4.52 -16.69
N VAL A 70 1.13 4.89 -17.31
CA VAL A 70 1.61 4.29 -18.56
C VAL A 70 2.35 2.99 -18.24
N THR A 71 3.30 3.04 -17.31
CA THR A 71 4.13 1.88 -16.97
C THR A 71 3.50 0.98 -15.90
N LYS A 72 2.41 1.43 -15.26
CA LYS A 72 1.75 0.75 -14.14
C LYS A 72 2.71 0.52 -12.98
N THR A 73 3.48 1.55 -12.64
CA THR A 73 4.46 1.51 -11.55
C THR A 73 4.31 2.69 -10.60
N MET A 74 4.72 2.50 -9.35
CA MET A 74 5.05 3.61 -8.46
C MET A 74 6.54 3.88 -8.57
N VAL A 75 6.88 5.11 -8.94
CA VAL A 75 8.26 5.63 -9.07
C VAL A 75 8.41 6.92 -8.29
N LYS A 76 9.64 7.32 -7.98
CA LYS A 76 9.96 8.54 -7.23
C LYS A 76 10.67 9.56 -8.12
#